data_AF-A0A0M8KA65-F1
#
_entry.id   AF-A0A0M8KA65-F1
#
_cell.length_a   1.000
_cell.length_b   1.000
_cell.length_c   1.000
_cell.angle_alpha   90.00
_cell.angle_beta   90.00
_cell.angle_gamma   90.00
#
_symmetry.space_group_name_H-M   'P 1'
#
loop_
_entity.id
_entity.type
_entity.pdbx_description
1 polymer ?
#
loop_
_entity_poly.entity_id
_entity_poly.type
_entity_poly.pdbx_seq_one_letter_code
_entity_poly.pdbx_strand_id
1 'polypeptide(L)'
;MSPPTHDPGMTHRLDAIMARLDALESTMHLLAQAVMDGAAPSARYDGYTSCPLVTGYGRLVLAEFDYEGKPKESFPFDQSQERYTMYVLKKYVLPEMYWAGMLKGLA
;
A
#
# COMPACT_ATOMS: atom_id res chain seq x y z
N MET A 1 16.55 -0.71 -18.63
CA MET A 1 16.80 -1.12 -17.25
C MET A 1 15.96 -2.38 -17.01
N SER A 2 16.56 -3.56 -16.93
CA SER A 2 15.80 -4.80 -16.73
C SER A 2 15.22 -4.80 -15.31
N PRO A 3 13.94 -5.18 -15.10
CA PRO A 3 13.36 -5.22 -13.77
C PRO A 3 14.13 -6.24 -12.90
N PRO A 4 14.35 -5.93 -11.62
CA PRO A 4 15.08 -6.81 -10.72
C PRO A 4 14.37 -8.16 -10.57
N THR A 5 15.15 -9.23 -10.49
CA THR A 5 14.67 -10.62 -10.36
C THR A 5 13.85 -10.80 -9.08
N HIS A 6 12.68 -11.42 -9.23
CA HIS A 6 11.68 -11.64 -8.19
C HIS A 6 12.20 -12.54 -7.06
N ASP A 7 12.76 -11.96 -6.00
CA ASP A 7 12.95 -12.63 -4.70
C ASP A 7 11.66 -12.45 -3.86
N PRO A 8 10.91 -13.52 -3.58
CA PRO A 8 9.68 -13.43 -2.79
C PRO A 8 9.90 -12.76 -1.43
N GLY A 9 10.97 -13.10 -0.71
CA GLY A 9 11.22 -12.62 0.66
C GLY A 9 11.52 -11.12 0.73
N MET A 10 12.23 -10.57 -0.27
CA MET A 10 12.48 -9.14 -0.39
C MET A 10 11.23 -8.38 -0.85
N THR A 11 10.43 -8.98 -1.74
CA THR A 11 9.24 -8.31 -2.30
C THR A 11 8.18 -8.01 -1.24
N HIS A 12 7.92 -8.95 -0.33
CA HIS A 12 6.94 -8.74 0.76
C HIS A 12 7.31 -7.58 1.70
N ARG A 13 8.61 -7.36 1.95
CA ARG A 13 9.08 -6.27 2.81
C ARG A 13 8.97 -4.92 2.11
N LEU A 14 9.28 -4.88 0.82
CA LEU A 14 9.17 -3.67 0.02
C LEU A 14 7.71 -3.26 -0.14
N ASP A 15 6.79 -4.20 -0.40
CA ASP A 15 5.37 -3.90 -0.54
C ASP A 15 4.77 -3.25 0.73
N ALA A 16 5.18 -3.71 1.92
CA ALA A 16 4.78 -3.09 3.19
C ALA A 16 5.38 -1.70 3.41
N ILE A 17 6.64 -1.50 3.03
CA ILE A 17 7.28 -0.17 3.07
C ILE A 17 6.54 0.79 2.13
N MET A 18 6.18 0.31 0.94
CA MET A 18 5.48 1.08 -0.07
C MET A 18 4.09 1.55 0.38
N ALA A 19 3.28 0.64 0.92
CA ALA A 19 1.97 0.98 1.47
C ALA A 19 2.07 2.00 2.63
N ARG A 20 3.12 1.87 3.46
CA ARG A 20 3.39 2.81 4.54
C ARG A 20 3.80 4.19 4.04
N LEU A 21 4.65 4.26 3.02
CA LEU A 21 5.08 5.52 2.42
C LEU A 21 3.89 6.26 1.81
N ASP A 22 3.06 5.58 1.03
CA ASP A 22 1.87 6.15 0.40
C ASP A 22 0.87 6.73 1.44
N ALA A 23 0.59 5.97 2.50
CA ALA A 23 -0.30 6.44 3.57
C ALA A 23 0.30 7.60 4.40
N LEU A 24 1.62 7.64 4.55
CA LEU A 24 2.31 8.77 5.17
C LEU A 24 2.26 10.03 4.29
N GLU A 25 2.50 9.89 2.98
CA GLU A 25 2.42 10.98 2.00
C GLU A 25 1.01 11.58 1.98
N SER A 26 -0.01 10.73 1.89
CA SER A 26 -1.43 11.14 1.98
C SER A 26 -1.74 11.92 3.26
N THR A 27 -1.27 11.43 4.41
CA THR A 27 -1.48 12.12 5.71
C THR A 27 -0.81 13.49 5.70
N MET A 28 0.42 13.57 5.20
CA MET A 28 1.18 14.81 5.16
C MET A 28 0.54 15.83 4.22
N HIS A 29 -0.02 15.38 3.09
CA HIS A 29 -0.78 16.23 2.18
C HIS A 29 -2.02 16.83 2.85
N LEU A 30 -2.83 16.02 3.52
CA LEU A 30 -4.02 16.49 4.26
C LEU A 30 -3.66 17.49 5.36
N LEU A 31 -2.56 17.25 6.07
CA LEU A 31 -2.04 18.19 7.08
C LEU A 31 -1.61 19.52 6.46
N ALA A 32 -0.87 19.47 5.36
CA ALA A 32 -0.42 20.67 4.65
C ALA A 32 -1.61 21.48 4.15
N GLN A 33 -2.61 20.83 3.57
CA GLN A 33 -3.83 21.48 3.10
C GLN A 33 -4.58 22.17 4.24
N ALA A 34 -4.77 21.49 5.38
CA ALA A 34 -5.44 22.08 6.54
C ALA A 34 -4.72 23.34 7.04
N VAL A 35 -3.38 23.32 7.08
CA VAL A 35 -2.58 24.50 7.48
C VAL A 35 -2.70 25.64 6.48
N MET A 36 -2.67 25.35 5.17
CA MET A 36 -2.85 26.35 4.11
C MET A 36 -4.26 26.99 4.16
N ASP A 37 -5.27 26.21 4.52
CA ASP A 37 -6.66 26.68 4.66
C ASP A 37 -6.93 27.39 6.00
N GLY A 38 -5.92 27.52 6.87
CA GLY A 38 -6.04 28.11 8.21
C GLY A 38 -6.86 27.26 9.20
N ALA A 39 -7.11 26.00 8.87
CA ALA A 39 -7.79 25.04 9.72
C ALA A 39 -6.80 24.35 10.68
N ALA A 40 -7.32 23.86 11.81
CA ALA A 40 -6.51 23.05 12.72
C ALA A 40 -6.22 21.67 12.08
N PRO A 41 -4.95 21.28 11.93
CA PRO A 41 -4.60 19.98 11.36
C PRO A 41 -5.10 18.84 12.25
N SER A 42 -5.93 17.95 11.69
CA SER A 42 -6.52 16.81 12.40
C SER A 42 -6.13 15.44 11.83
N ALA A 43 -5.58 15.39 10.61
CA ALA A 43 -5.15 14.16 9.98
C ALA A 43 -3.99 13.51 10.77
N ARG A 44 -4.08 12.21 11.00
CA ARG A 44 -3.05 11.42 11.67
C ARG A 44 -2.86 10.12 10.93
N TYR A 45 -1.60 9.74 10.74
CA TYR A 45 -1.26 8.44 10.21
C TYR A 45 -1.56 7.40 11.29
N ASP A 46 -2.41 6.45 10.95
CA ASP A 46 -2.94 5.42 11.86
C ASP A 46 -2.12 4.13 11.88
N GLY A 47 -0.98 4.10 11.16
CA GLY A 47 -0.13 2.94 11.09
C GLY A 47 -0.44 1.97 9.99
N TYR A 48 -1.26 2.38 9.01
CA TYR A 48 -1.62 1.55 7.89
C TYR A 48 -0.39 0.88 7.25
N THR A 49 -0.44 -0.45 7.19
CA THR A 49 0.53 -1.31 6.52
C THR A 49 -0.20 -2.39 5.75
N SER A 50 0.29 -2.70 4.56
CA SER A 50 -0.25 -3.76 3.71
C SER A 50 0.83 -4.77 3.40
N CYS A 51 0.58 -6.05 3.65
CA CYS A 51 1.47 -7.15 3.35
C CYS A 51 0.78 -8.07 2.33
N PRO A 52 1.07 -7.92 1.04
CA PRO A 52 0.58 -8.84 0.02
C PRO A 52 1.38 -10.16 0.08
N LEU A 53 0.81 -11.16 0.76
CA LEU A 53 1.38 -12.48 0.96
C LEU A 53 1.11 -13.37 -0.26
N VAL A 54 2.15 -13.65 -1.04
CA VAL A 54 2.06 -14.56 -2.19
C VAL A 54 2.12 -15.98 -1.66
N THR A 55 0.98 -16.66 -1.64
CA THR A 55 0.87 -18.05 -1.16
C THR A 55 1.14 -19.08 -2.26
N GLY A 56 1.18 -18.65 -3.53
CA GLY A 56 1.56 -19.46 -4.68
C GLY A 56 1.55 -18.69 -5.99
N TYR A 57 1.95 -19.33 -7.08
CA TYR A 57 1.83 -18.74 -8.42
C TYR A 57 0.34 -18.50 -8.74
N GLY A 58 -0.03 -17.22 -8.91
CA GLY A 58 -1.42 -16.82 -9.15
C GLY A 58 -2.28 -16.72 -7.88
N ARG A 59 -1.71 -16.84 -6.67
CA ARG A 59 -2.47 -16.77 -5.43
C ARG A 59 -1.81 -15.81 -4.45
N LEU A 60 -2.61 -14.89 -3.92
CA LEU A 60 -2.16 -13.82 -3.03
C LEU A 60 -3.24 -13.54 -1.99
N VAL A 61 -2.83 -13.45 -0.74
CA VAL A 61 -3.63 -12.94 0.38
C VAL A 61 -3.17 -11.51 0.65
N LEU A 62 -4.10 -10.56 0.60
CA LEU A 62 -3.79 -9.15 0.86
C LEU A 62 -4.07 -8.89 2.34
N ALA A 63 -3.02 -8.73 3.13
CA ALA A 63 -3.17 -8.58 4.57
C ALA A 63 -2.93 -7.11 4.97
N GLU A 64 -4.00 -6.37 5.26
CA GLU A 64 -3.94 -4.95 5.60
C GLU A 64 -4.20 -4.75 7.10
N PHE A 65 -3.30 -4.04 7.79
CA PHE A 65 -3.36 -3.84 9.24
C PHE A 65 -3.07 -2.38 9.62
N ASP A 66 -3.58 -1.97 10.78
CA ASP A 66 -3.21 -0.72 11.45
C ASP A 66 -2.16 -0.93 12.57
N TYR A 67 -1.78 0.13 13.29
CA TYR A 67 -0.87 0.01 14.44
C TYR A 67 -1.42 -0.86 15.58
N GLU A 68 -2.74 -1.05 15.67
CA GLU A 68 -3.39 -1.89 16.68
C GLU A 68 -3.43 -3.36 16.26
N GLY A 69 -2.92 -3.68 15.06
CA GLY A 69 -2.95 -5.03 14.48
C GLY A 69 -4.34 -5.46 14.02
N LYS A 70 -5.28 -4.52 13.87
CA LYS A 70 -6.64 -4.82 13.39
C LYS A 70 -6.64 -4.84 11.86
N PRO A 71 -7.39 -5.77 11.24
CA PRO A 71 -7.59 -5.78 9.80
C PRO A 71 -8.23 -4.48 9.33
N LYS A 72 -7.59 -3.80 8.38
CA LYS A 72 -8.10 -2.59 7.73
C LYS A 72 -8.21 -2.81 6.24
N GLU A 73 -9.19 -3.62 5.85
CA GLU A 73 -9.41 -4.00 4.45
C GLU A 73 -9.87 -2.78 3.60
N SER A 74 -9.10 -2.46 2.56
CA SER A 74 -9.33 -1.38 1.60
C SER A 74 -10.44 -1.71 0.59
N PHE A 75 -10.84 -2.98 0.48
CA PHE A 75 -11.85 -3.43 -0.46
C PHE A 75 -13.03 -4.09 0.27
N PRO A 76 -14.27 -3.98 -0.25
CA PRO A 76 -15.48 -4.51 0.40
C PRO A 76 -15.62 -6.03 0.20
N PHE A 77 -14.52 -6.78 0.29
CA PHE A 77 -14.50 -8.23 0.20
C PHE A 77 -13.41 -8.78 1.13
N ASP A 78 -13.67 -9.96 1.68
CA ASP A 78 -12.73 -10.68 2.55
C ASP A 78 -11.37 -10.87 1.85
N GLN A 79 -10.36 -10.19 2.38
CA GLN A 79 -8.99 -10.20 1.86
C GLN A 79 -8.14 -11.31 2.46
N SER A 80 -8.66 -12.03 3.47
CA SER A 80 -8.00 -13.20 4.07
C SER A 80 -7.95 -14.41 3.12
N GLN A 81 -8.78 -14.39 2.07
CA GLN A 81 -8.82 -15.45 1.06
C GLN A 81 -7.83 -15.22 -0.07
N GLU A 82 -7.28 -16.31 -0.58
CA GLU A 82 -6.39 -16.29 -1.74
C GLU A 82 -7.13 -15.80 -3.00
N ARG A 83 -6.65 -14.70 -3.59
CA ARG A 83 -7.26 -14.12 -4.79
C ARG A 83 -6.23 -13.92 -5.91
N TYR A 84 -6.57 -14.44 -7.09
CA TYR A 84 -5.78 -14.20 -8.31
C TYR A 84 -5.77 -12.72 -8.72
N THR A 85 -6.88 -12.01 -8.48
CA THR A 85 -6.98 -10.56 -8.77
C THR A 85 -5.97 -9.75 -7.97
N MET A 86 -5.76 -10.10 -6.69
CA MET A 86 -4.76 -9.45 -5.83
C MET A 86 -3.33 -9.81 -6.26
N TYR A 87 -3.11 -11.02 -6.76
CA TYR A 87 -1.83 -11.43 -7.36
C TYR A 87 -1.50 -10.59 -8.60
N VAL A 88 -2.46 -10.35 -9.49
CA VAL A 88 -2.29 -9.51 -10.69
C VAL A 88 -2.07 -8.05 -10.32
N LEU A 89 -2.85 -7.52 -9.36
CA LEU A 89 -2.70 -6.16 -8.84
C LEU A 89 -1.26 -5.93 -8.35
N LYS A 90 -0.76 -6.82 -7.49
CA LYS A 90 0.60 -6.74 -6.96
C LYS A 90 1.67 -6.86 -8.05
N LYS A 91 1.47 -7.76 -9.01
CA LYS A 91 2.49 -8.05 -10.03
C LYS A 91 2.62 -6.97 -11.10
N TYR A 92 1.50 -6.34 -11.49
CA TYR A 92 1.46 -5.45 -12.66
C TYR A 92 1.02 -4.02 -12.34
N VAL A 93 0.10 -3.83 -11.39
CA VAL A 93 -0.49 -2.50 -11.13
C VAL A 93 0.35 -1.71 -10.15
N LEU A 94 0.80 -2.32 -9.05
CA LEU A 94 1.61 -1.62 -8.04
C LEU A 94 2.92 -1.04 -8.60
N PRO A 95 3.70 -1.75 -9.45
CA PRO A 95 4.90 -1.17 -10.04
C PRO A 95 4.60 0.06 -10.90
N GLU A 96 3.58 -0.02 -11.75
CA GLU A 96 3.19 1.11 -12.62
C GLU A 96 2.68 2.29 -11.79
N MET A 97 1.84 2.06 -10.78
CA MET A 97 1.34 3.10 -9.89
C MET A 97 2.47 3.80 -9.13
N TYR A 98 3.47 3.03 -8.67
CA TYR A 98 4.64 3.59 -8.01
C TYR A 98 5.45 4.50 -8.94
N TRP A 99 5.83 3.99 -10.11
CA TRP A 99 6.68 4.74 -11.05
C TRP A 99 5.94 5.90 -11.73
N ALA A 100 4.65 5.73 -12.01
CA ALA A 100 3.86 6.70 -12.75
C ALA A 100 3.15 7.72 -11.86
N GLY A 101 2.82 7.39 -10.60
CA GLY A 101 2.04 8.22 -9.69
C GLY A 101 2.82 8.66 -8.46
N MET A 102 3.17 7.71 -7.58
CA MET A 102 3.75 8.00 -6.26
C MET A 102 5.08 8.77 -6.36
N LEU A 103 6.00 8.33 -7.23
CA LEU A 103 7.26 9.06 -7.46
C LEU A 103 7.10 10.43 -8.11
N LYS A 104 5.92 10.73 -8.68
CA LYS A 104 5.60 12.03 -9.25
C LYS A 104 4.78 12.91 -8.30
N GLY A 105 4.47 12.41 -7.09
CA GLY A 105 3.66 13.13 -6.10
C GLY A 105 2.21 13.34 -6.53
N LEU A 106 1.67 12.42 -7.35
CA LEU A 106 0.28 12.47 -7.83
C LEU A 106 -0.69 11.63 -6.96
N ALA A 107 -0.15 10.87 -6.02
CA ALA A 107 -0.90 10.04 -5.08
C ALA A 107 -1.18 10.82 -3.78
#